data_AF-A0A4V6A4G6-F1
#
_entry.id   AF-A0A4V6A4G6-F1
#
_cell.length_a   1.000
_cell.length_b   1.000
_cell.length_c   1.000
_cell.angle_alpha   90.00
_cell.angle_beta   90.00
_cell.angle_gamma   90.00
#
_symmetry.space_group_name_H-M   'P 1'
#
loop_
_entity.id
_entity.type
_entity.pdbx_description
1 polymer ?
#
loop_
_entity_poly.entity_id
_entity_poly.type
_entity_poly.pdbx_seq_one_letter_code
_entity_poly.pdbx_strand_id
1 'polypeptide(L)'
;MKIVFVLLGFCAASFAVLPPLQQFHCGSTDVQKIVAWKTLDLQCSEHGAYANRCCQEHDRCYTEQRGQTICDDAFCDCLNSTLTSENCSSVTVQFCSAVKLFGDTYYVKAAL
;
A
#
# COMPACT_ATOMS: atom_id res chain seq x y z
N MET A 1 -43.65 8.99 -18.09
CA MET A 1 -42.42 9.74 -17.76
C MET A 1 -42.71 10.72 -16.64
N LYS A 2 -42.20 10.40 -15.45
CA LYS A 2 -41.97 11.21 -14.24
C LYS A 2 -41.60 10.19 -13.15
N ILE A 3 -40.36 9.70 -13.19
CA ILE A 3 -39.87 8.80 -12.15
C ILE A 3 -39.37 9.68 -11.01
N VAL A 4 -40.09 9.61 -9.89
CA VAL A 4 -39.81 10.31 -8.65
C VAL A 4 -38.52 9.73 -8.05
N PHE A 5 -37.50 10.57 -7.87
CA PHE A 5 -36.33 10.24 -7.07
C PHE A 5 -36.79 10.11 -5.61
N VAL A 6 -37.02 8.87 -5.17
CA VAL A 6 -37.19 8.59 -3.74
C VAL A 6 -35.82 8.79 -3.10
N LEU A 7 -35.67 9.92 -2.41
CA LEU A 7 -34.59 10.19 -1.47
C LEU A 7 -34.75 9.22 -0.28
N LEU A 8 -34.31 7.98 -0.47
CA LEU A 8 -33.98 7.13 0.67
C LEU A 8 -32.69 7.69 1.26
N GLY A 9 -32.81 8.21 2.48
CA GLY A 9 -31.76 8.90 3.20
C GLY A 9 -30.42 8.18 3.07
N PHE A 10 -29.50 8.82 2.35
CA PHE A 10 -28.08 8.60 2.55
C PHE A 10 -27.77 9.11 3.95
N CYS A 11 -27.80 8.20 4.92
CA CYS A 11 -27.02 8.40 6.12
C CYS A 11 -25.58 8.49 5.62
N ALA A 12 -25.04 9.71 5.53
CA ALA A 12 -23.65 9.97 5.22
C ALA A 12 -22.79 9.50 6.40
N ALA A 13 -22.81 8.20 6.69
CA ALA A 13 -21.61 7.55 7.16
C ALA A 13 -20.70 7.64 5.95
N SER A 14 -19.71 8.54 6.02
CA SER A 14 -18.63 8.64 5.06
C SER A 14 -18.11 7.22 4.87
N PHE A 15 -18.53 6.55 3.80
CA PHE A 15 -17.87 5.35 3.35
C PHE A 15 -16.49 5.87 2.99
N ALA A 16 -15.53 5.70 3.90
CA ALA A 16 -14.14 5.69 3.49
C ALA A 16 -14.08 4.60 2.44
N VAL A 17 -14.16 5.02 1.17
CA VAL A 17 -14.12 4.13 0.02
C VAL A 17 -12.75 3.51 0.12
N LEU A 18 -12.68 2.29 0.67
CA LEU A 18 -11.49 1.46 0.58
C LEU A 18 -11.05 1.52 -0.89
N PRO A 19 -9.81 1.94 -1.20
CA PRO A 19 -9.35 1.86 -2.57
C PRO A 19 -9.59 0.41 -3.03
N PRO A 20 -10.03 0.19 -4.28
CA PRO A 20 -10.23 -1.16 -4.77
C PRO A 20 -8.97 -1.96 -4.45
N LEU A 21 -9.07 -3.05 -3.69
CA LEU A 21 -7.90 -3.83 -3.23
C LEU A 21 -7.03 -4.31 -4.41
N GLN A 22 -7.62 -4.35 -5.61
CA GLN A 22 -6.93 -4.62 -6.87
C GLN A 22 -5.94 -3.53 -7.29
N GLN A 23 -6.18 -2.27 -6.92
CA GLN A 23 -5.31 -1.13 -7.23
C GLN A 23 -4.30 -0.82 -6.12
N PHE A 24 -4.44 -1.49 -4.97
CA PHE A 24 -3.52 -1.37 -3.85
C PHE A 24 -2.48 -2.49 -3.89
N HIS A 25 -1.21 -2.12 -3.99
CA HIS A 25 -0.06 -2.98 -4.23
C HIS A 25 0.69 -3.36 -2.95
N CYS A 26 0.56 -2.59 -1.87
CA CYS A 26 1.25 -2.95 -0.63
C CYS A 26 0.63 -4.19 0.01
N GLY A 27 1.33 -5.32 -0.08
CA GLY A 27 0.91 -6.60 0.48
C GLY A 27 0.53 -7.63 -0.58
N SER A 28 0.78 -8.90 -0.29
CA SER A 28 0.65 -10.00 -1.25
C SER A 28 -0.67 -10.78 -1.12
N THR A 29 -1.42 -10.58 -0.04
CA THR A 29 -2.77 -11.14 0.18
C THR A 29 -3.76 -10.03 0.50
N ASP A 30 -5.06 -10.28 0.31
CA ASP A 30 -6.11 -9.29 0.60
C ASP A 30 -6.06 -8.80 2.05
N VAL A 31 -5.78 -9.69 3.02
CA VAL A 31 -5.65 -9.32 4.43
C VAL A 31 -4.45 -8.39 4.64
N GLN A 32 -3.29 -8.70 4.04
CA GLN A 32 -2.12 -7.83 4.12
C GLN A 32 -2.37 -6.46 3.49
N LYS A 33 -3.07 -6.42 2.34
CA LYS A 33 -3.46 -5.19 1.67
C LYS A 33 -4.38 -4.33 2.54
N ILE A 34 -5.38 -4.93 3.19
CA ILE A 34 -6.27 -4.22 4.11
C ILE A 34 -5.49 -3.66 5.30
N VAL A 35 -4.60 -4.46 5.91
CA VAL A 35 -3.78 -4.02 7.05
C VAL A 35 -2.86 -2.87 6.64
N ALA A 36 -2.13 -3.01 5.53
CA ALA A 36 -1.23 -1.98 5.04
C ALA A 36 -1.99 -0.68 4.68
N TRP A 37 -3.16 -0.79 4.02
CA TRP A 37 -4.00 0.37 3.76
C TRP A 37 -4.46 1.04 5.05
N LYS A 38 -4.94 0.28 6.04
CA LYS A 38 -5.38 0.83 7.32
C LYS A 38 -4.25 1.52 8.08
N THR A 39 -3.05 0.95 8.08
CA THR A 39 -1.87 1.58 8.69
C THR A 39 -1.59 2.93 8.03
N LEU A 40 -1.59 2.98 6.70
CA LEU A 40 -1.38 4.23 5.96
C LEU A 40 -2.52 5.23 6.18
N ASP A 41 -3.79 4.80 6.15
CA ASP A 41 -4.96 5.66 6.35
C ASP A 41 -4.98 6.31 7.75
N LEU A 42 -4.56 5.56 8.78
CA LEU A 42 -4.59 6.02 10.17
C LEU A 42 -3.38 6.88 10.57
N GLN A 43 -2.19 6.58 10.03
CA GLN A 43 -0.94 7.22 10.47
C GLN A 43 -0.37 8.18 9.42
N CYS A 44 -0.77 8.01 8.16
CA CYS A 44 -0.21 8.66 6.97
C CYS A 44 -1.28 9.01 5.93
N SER A 45 -2.43 9.52 6.37
CA SER A 45 -3.64 9.66 5.55
C SER A 45 -3.42 10.38 4.21
N GLU A 46 -2.52 11.35 4.15
CA GLU A 46 -2.20 12.11 2.94
C GLU A 46 -1.20 11.41 2.00
N HIS A 47 -0.55 10.34 2.48
CA HIS A 47 0.57 9.71 1.77
C HIS A 47 0.29 8.30 1.24
N GLY A 48 -0.92 7.74 1.48
CA GLY A 48 -1.26 6.38 1.07
C GLY A 48 -1.03 6.10 -0.43
N ALA A 49 -1.32 7.08 -1.30
CA ALA A 49 -1.08 6.95 -2.74
C ALA A 49 0.42 6.90 -3.10
N TYR A 50 1.27 7.62 -2.37
CA TYR A 50 2.71 7.60 -2.62
C TYR A 50 3.34 6.30 -2.12
N ALA A 51 2.97 5.83 -0.92
CA ALA A 51 3.39 4.52 -0.44
C ALA A 51 2.97 3.40 -1.41
N ASN A 52 1.74 3.46 -1.93
CA ASN A 52 1.24 2.48 -2.89
C ASN A 52 2.08 2.43 -4.17
N ARG A 53 2.55 3.59 -4.65
CA ARG A 53 3.47 3.67 -5.80
C ARG A 53 4.82 3.02 -5.50
N CYS A 54 5.37 3.22 -4.29
CA CYS A 54 6.59 2.52 -3.88
C CYS A 54 6.40 1.00 -3.89
N CYS A 55 5.26 0.50 -3.39
CA CYS A 55 4.92 -0.92 -3.43
C CYS A 55 4.79 -1.45 -4.86
N GLN A 56 4.18 -0.70 -5.77
CA GLN A 56 4.07 -1.07 -7.17
C GLN A 56 5.45 -1.22 -7.84
N GLU A 57 6.38 -0.30 -7.60
CA GLU A 57 7.74 -0.39 -8.14
C GLU A 57 8.55 -1.54 -7.50
N HIS A 58 8.30 -1.84 -6.22
CA HIS A 58 8.89 -2.99 -5.52
C HIS A 58 8.41 -4.32 -6.12
N ASP A 59 7.10 -4.49 -6.31
CA ASP A 59 6.50 -5.66 -6.98
C ASP A 59 7.12 -5.87 -8.37
N ARG A 60 7.28 -4.77 -9.12
CA ARG A 60 7.93 -4.79 -10.45
C ARG A 60 9.39 -5.20 -10.36
N CYS A 61 10.14 -4.66 -9.41
CA CYS A 61 11.54 -5.00 -9.19
C CYS A 61 11.71 -6.49 -8.85
N TYR A 62 10.82 -7.04 -8.02
CA TYR A 62 10.76 -8.46 -7.70
C TYR A 62 10.43 -9.29 -8.94
N THR A 63 9.42 -8.91 -9.72
CA THR A 63 9.05 -9.62 -10.97
C THR A 63 10.19 -9.61 -11.99
N GLU A 64 10.94 -8.51 -12.09
CA GLU A 64 12.10 -8.38 -12.96
C GLU A 64 13.38 -9.04 -12.40
N GLN A 65 13.30 -9.64 -11.19
CA GLN A 65 14.38 -10.38 -10.55
C GLN A 65 15.69 -9.59 -10.46
N ARG A 66 15.62 -8.30 -10.11
CA ARG A 66 16.79 -7.39 -10.04
C ARG A 66 17.69 -7.61 -8.82
N GLY A 67 17.39 -8.59 -7.97
CA GLY A 67 18.06 -8.86 -6.70
C GLY A 67 17.26 -8.33 -5.51
N GLN A 68 16.94 -9.21 -4.56
CA GLN A 68 16.08 -8.89 -3.42
C GLN A 68 16.57 -7.66 -2.63
N THR A 69 17.83 -7.65 -2.20
CA THR A 69 18.40 -6.53 -1.42
C THR A 69 18.31 -5.20 -2.16
N ILE A 70 18.57 -5.20 -3.48
CA ILE A 70 18.48 -4.00 -4.31
C ILE A 70 17.04 -3.48 -4.34
N CYS A 71 16.07 -4.38 -4.53
CA CYS A 71 14.66 -4.03 -4.54
C CYS A 71 14.17 -3.52 -3.18
N ASP A 72 14.56 -4.18 -2.08
CA ASP A 72 14.16 -3.81 -0.73
C ASP A 72 14.75 -2.46 -0.32
N ASP A 73 16.02 -2.21 -0.64
CA ASP A 73 16.69 -0.92 -0.37
C ASP A 73 16.03 0.22 -1.16
N ALA A 74 15.79 0.02 -2.46
CA ALA A 74 15.11 1.01 -3.29
C ALA A 74 13.68 1.31 -2.80
N PHE A 75 12.97 0.30 -2.30
CA PHE A 75 11.67 0.47 -1.67
C PHE A 75 11.75 1.30 -0.40
N CYS A 76 12.70 0.99 0.49
CA CYS A 76 12.92 1.77 1.72
C CYS A 76 13.25 3.24 1.42
N ASP A 77 14.08 3.51 0.41
CA ASP A 77 14.42 4.87 -0.04
C ASP A 77 13.21 5.61 -0.63
N CYS A 78 12.36 4.90 -1.39
CA CYS A 78 11.11 5.44 -1.90
C CYS A 78 10.17 5.86 -0.76
N LEU A 79 10.02 5.03 0.28
CA LEU A 79 9.21 5.38 1.44
C LEU A 79 9.79 6.57 2.20
N ASN A 80 11.11 6.58 2.47
CA ASN A 80 11.78 7.69 3.15
C ASN A 80 11.59 9.04 2.44
N SER A 81 11.59 9.04 1.10
CA SER A 81 11.44 10.26 0.30
C SER A 81 9.99 10.72 0.11
N THR A 82 9.01 9.81 0.28
CA THR A 82 7.59 10.12 0.04
C THR A 82 6.76 10.28 1.32
N LEU A 83 7.18 9.63 2.40
CA LEU A 83 6.52 9.62 3.71
C LEU A 83 7.23 10.58 4.69
N THR A 84 7.40 11.83 4.29
CA THR A 84 8.26 12.81 4.98
C THR A 84 7.63 13.49 6.19
N SER A 85 6.36 13.22 6.50
CA SER A 85 5.71 13.76 7.70
C SER A 85 6.17 13.02 8.96
N GLU A 86 6.33 13.73 10.09
CA GLU A 86 6.81 13.14 11.34
C GLU A 86 5.96 11.94 11.80
N ASN A 87 4.65 12.01 11.56
CA ASN A 87 3.68 10.95 11.89
C ASN A 87 3.89 9.66 11.07
N CYS A 88 4.63 9.72 9.97
CA CYS A 88 4.85 8.60 9.07
C CYS A 88 6.15 7.85 9.27
N SER A 89 7.08 8.38 10.08
CA SER A 89 8.39 7.75 10.30
C SER A 89 8.26 6.31 10.77
N SER A 90 7.34 6.02 11.70
CA SER A 90 7.09 4.65 12.16
C SER A 90 6.56 3.73 11.06
N VAL A 91 5.71 4.24 10.16
CA VAL A 91 5.16 3.46 9.04
C VAL A 91 6.26 3.10 8.05
N THR A 92 7.13 4.06 7.71
CA THR A 92 8.29 3.83 6.87
C THR A 92 9.18 2.72 7.41
N VAL A 93 9.51 2.78 8.72
CA VAL A 93 10.31 1.76 9.38
C VAL A 93 9.61 0.39 9.34
N GLN A 94 8.31 0.34 9.63
CA GLN A 94 7.56 -0.92 9.64
C GLN A 94 7.53 -1.58 8.26
N PHE A 95 7.21 -0.82 7.20
CA PHE A 95 7.10 -1.36 5.85
C PHE A 95 8.48 -1.79 5.32
N CYS A 96 9.52 -0.97 5.50
CA CYS A 96 10.89 -1.31 5.15
C CYS A 96 11.36 -2.58 5.89
N SER A 97 11.07 -2.69 7.19
CA SER A 97 11.44 -3.88 7.98
C SER A 97 10.70 -5.12 7.50
N ALA A 98 9.41 -4.99 7.13
CA ALA A 98 8.61 -6.12 6.67
C ALA A 98 9.20 -6.77 5.40
N VAL A 99 9.59 -5.98 4.39
CA VAL A 99 10.18 -6.53 3.17
C VAL A 99 11.56 -7.14 3.42
N LYS A 100 12.39 -6.53 4.29
CA LYS A 100 13.72 -7.07 4.62
C LYS A 100 13.66 -8.37 5.42
N LEU A 101 12.66 -8.53 6.30
CA LEU A 101 12.52 -9.70 7.16
C LEU A 101 11.77 -10.86 6.49
N PHE A 102 10.81 -10.58 5.62
CA PHE A 102 9.88 -11.57 5.08
C PHE A 102 9.81 -11.59 3.54
N GLY A 103 10.55 -10.71 2.86
CA GLY A 103 10.47 -10.53 1.41
C GLY A 103 11.07 -11.67 0.60
N ASP A 104 11.92 -12.52 1.18
CA ASP A 104 12.65 -13.58 0.47
C ASP A 104 11.67 -14.55 -0.21
N THR A 105 10.61 -14.93 0.51
CA THR A 105 9.61 -15.86 0.02
C THR A 105 8.81 -15.26 -1.14
N TYR A 106 8.53 -13.95 -1.08
CA TYR A 106 7.81 -13.25 -2.14
C TYR A 106 8.70 -12.95 -3.35
N TYR A 107 9.99 -12.68 -3.13
CA TYR A 107 10.98 -12.49 -4.18
C TYR A 107 11.15 -13.77 -5.01
N VAL A 108 11.33 -14.92 -4.33
CA VAL A 108 11.43 -16.23 -4.99
C VAL A 108 10.13 -16.56 -5.73
N LYS A 109 8.98 -16.30 -5.11
CA LYS A 109 7.67 -16.56 -5.74
C LYS A 109 7.45 -15.73 -7.00
N ALA A 110 7.96 -14.49 -7.05
CA ALA A 110 7.84 -13.62 -8.21
C ALA A 110 8.66 -14.07 -9.44
N ALA A 111 9.54 -15.06 -9.28
CA ALA A 111 10.34 -15.64 -10.37
C ALA A 111 9.62 -16.74 -11.17
N LEU A 112 8.46 -17.21 -10.69
CA LEU A 112 7.70 -18.35 -11.21
C LEU A 112 6.52 -17.90 -12.08
#